data_AF-A0A367RTM4-F1
#
_entry.id   AF-A0A367RTM4-F1
#
_cell.length_a   1.000
_cell.length_b   1.000
_cell.length_c   1.000
_cell.angle_alpha   90.00
_cell.angle_beta   90.00
_cell.angle_gamma   90.00
#
_symmetry.space_group_name_H-M   'P 1'
#
loop_
_entity.id
_entity.type
_entity.pdbx_description
1 polymer ?
#
loop_
_entity_poly.entity_id
_entity_poly.type
_entity_poly.pdbx_seq_one_letter_code
_entity_poly.pdbx_strand_id
1 'polypeptide(L)' 'MCLKFSRLKPVQREVLILRFGLLDNQERSLDQIGEKLNVSRERVRQIQQQAMTALRRQQPSIEQYLTS' A
#
# COMPACT_ATOMS: atom_id res chain seq x y z
N MET A 1 -6.22 10.59 -14.50
CA MET A 1 -6.56 9.49 -13.56
C MET A 1 -5.25 8.88 -13.06
N CYS A 2 -5.10 8.65 -11.75
CA CYS A 2 -3.98 7.93 -11.10
C CYS A 2 -2.57 8.57 -11.02
N LEU A 3 -2.41 9.61 -10.18
CA LEU A 3 -1.10 10.04 -9.66
C LEU A 3 -0.98 9.92 -8.12
N LYS A 4 -1.69 8.96 -7.48
CA LYS A 4 -1.69 8.81 -6.01
C LYS A 4 -0.65 7.82 -5.45
N PHE A 5 0.10 7.11 -6.29
CA PHE A 5 1.06 6.09 -5.85
C PHE A 5 2.52 6.38 -6.22
N SER A 6 2.84 7.52 -6.82
CA SER A 6 4.14 7.83 -7.43
C SER A 6 5.31 7.82 -6.45
N ARG A 7 5.05 7.97 -5.15
CA ARG A 7 6.06 8.04 -4.09
C ARG A 7 6.19 6.77 -3.26
N LEU A 8 5.41 5.73 -3.54
CA LEU A 8 5.56 4.42 -2.92
C LEU A 8 6.59 3.60 -3.68
N LYS A 9 7.41 2.83 -2.95
CA LYS A 9 8.33 1.88 -3.58
C LYS A 9 7.51 0.86 -4.41
N PRO A 10 8.04 0.34 -5.53
CA PRO A 10 7.34 -0.65 -6.36
C PRO A 10 6.77 -1.81 -5.55
N VAL A 11 7.59 -2.35 -4.63
CA VAL A 11 7.21 -3.44 -3.72
C VAL A 11 6.08 -3.05 -2.77
N GLN A 12 6.07 -1.82 -2.24
CA GLN A 12 5.00 -1.34 -1.36
C GLN A 12 3.67 -1.23 -2.10
N ARG A 13 3.71 -0.71 -3.33
CA ARG A 13 2.54 -0.61 -4.19
C ARG A 13 1.99 -2.00 -4.50
N GLU A 14 2.86 -2.94 -4.85
CA GLU A 14 2.48 -4.32 -5.18
C GLU A 14 1.85 -5.04 -3.97
N VAL A 15 2.44 -4.93 -2.78
CA VAL A 15 1.86 -5.48 -1.55
C VAL A 15 0.47 -4.89 -1.27
N LEU A 16 0.28 -3.58 -1.44
CA LEU A 16 -1.04 -2.95 -1.26
C LEU A 16 -2.06 -3.42 -2.30
N ILE A 17 -1.66 -3.48 -3.58
CA ILE A 17 -2.51 -3.94 -4.66
C ILE A 17 -3.00 -5.36 -4.40
N LEU A 18 -2.09 -6.28 -4.06
CA LEU A 18 -2.42 -7.68 -3.78
C LEU A 18 -3.24 -7.81 -2.49
N ARG A 19 -2.93 -7.02 -1.46
CA ARG A 19 -3.65 -7.09 -0.17
C ARG A 19 -5.09 -6.64 -0.27
N PHE A 20 -5.36 -5.60 -1.06
CA PHE A 20 -6.68 -4.99 -1.19
C PHE A 20 -7.40 -5.34 -2.50
N GLY A 21 -6.82 -6.21 -3.33
CA GLY A 21 -7.41 -6.61 -4.62
C GLY A 21 -7.61 -5.43 -5.57
N LEU A 22 -6.73 -4.42 -5.55
CA LEU A 22 -6.95 -3.17 -6.30
C LEU A 22 -6.92 -3.32 -7.83
N LEU A 23 -6.46 -4.48 -8.34
CA LEU A 23 -6.42 -4.78 -9.77
C LEU A 23 -7.50 -5.78 -10.20
N ASP A 24 -7.71 -6.83 -9.39
CA ASP A 24 -8.49 -8.02 -9.74
C ASP A 24 -9.68 -8.25 -8.79
N ASN A 25 -9.93 -7.33 -7.84
CA ASN A 25 -10.88 -7.49 -6.73
C ASN A 25 -10.63 -8.74 -5.88
N GLN A 26 -9.45 -9.35 -5.96
CA GLN A 26 -9.09 -10.51 -5.15
C GLN A 26 -8.10 -10.09 -4.08
N GLU A 27 -8.58 -9.99 -2.84
CA GLU A 27 -7.70 -9.80 -1.71
C GLU A 27 -6.86 -11.06 -1.46
N ARG A 28 -5.55 -10.86 -1.24
CA ARG A 28 -4.61 -11.92 -0.89
C ARG A 28 -4.22 -11.81 0.57
N SER A 29 -4.00 -12.96 1.21
CA SER A 29 -3.49 -13.01 2.59
C SER A 29 -2.01 -12.62 2.64
N LEU A 30 -1.51 -12.22 3.82
CA LEU A 30 -0.09 -11.90 3.99
C LEU A 30 0.83 -13.09 3.66
N ASP A 31 0.36 -14.31 3.92
CA ASP A 31 1.09 -15.54 3.61
C ASP A 31 1.17 -15.76 2.09
N GLN A 32 0.05 -15.63 1.36
CA GLN A 32 0.03 -15.74 -0.11
C GLN A 32 0.88 -14.66 -0.80
N ILE A 33 0.87 -13.45 -0.27
CA ILE A 33 1.71 -12.35 -0.76
C ILE A 33 3.19 -12.65 -0.49
N GLY A 34 3.49 -13.22 0.69
CA GLY A 34 4.84 -13.61 1.07
C GLY A 34 5.41 -14.69 0.15
N GLU A 35 4.62 -15.73 -0.14
CA GLU A 35 4.97 -16.77 -1.11
C GLU A 35 5.22 -16.18 -2.50
N LYS A 36 4.31 -15.32 -2.99
CA LYS A 36 4.44 -14.70 -4.32
C LYS A 36 5.68 -13.81 -4.46
N LEU A 37 6.04 -13.09 -3.39
CA LEU A 37 7.17 -12.16 -3.37
C LEU A 37 8.46 -12.81 -2.83
N ASN A 38 8.45 -14.11 -2.51
CA ASN A 38 9.56 -14.82 -1.88
C ASN A 38 10.10 -14.12 -0.61
N VAL A 39 9.19 -13.63 0.23
CA VAL A 39 9.52 -12.97 1.51
C VAL A 39 8.70 -13.56 2.63
N SER A 40 9.23 -13.53 3.85
CA SER A 40 8.49 -13.98 5.03
C SER A 40 7.23 -13.15 5.27
N ARG A 41 6.19 -13.76 5.85
CA ARG A 41 4.96 -13.08 6.27
C ARG A 41 5.22 -11.80 7.06
N GLU A 42 6.17 -11.84 8.00
CA GLU A 42 6.52 -10.67 8.82
C GLU A 42 7.13 -9.56 7.98
N ARG A 43 7.89 -9.90 6.94
CA ARG A 43 8.44 -8.91 6.00
C ARG A 43 7.32 -8.23 5.21
N VAL A 44 6.31 -8.97 4.76
CA VAL A 44 5.10 -8.39 4.12
C VAL A 44 4.38 -7.45 5.07
N ARG A 45 4.21 -7.84 6.34
CA ARG A 45 3.59 -7.00 7.38
C ARG A 45 4.35 -5.67 7.56
N GLN A 46 5.68 -5.72 7.64
CA GLN A 46 6.51 -4.52 7.73
C GLN A 46 6.34 -3.62 6.50
N ILE A 47 6.37 -4.19 5.29
CA ILE A 47 6.18 -3.45 4.04
C ILE A 47 4.80 -2.79 4.01
N GLN A 48 3.75 -3.51 4.43
CA GLN A 48 2.39 -2.97 4.53
C GLN A 48 2.34 -1.77 5.49
N GLN A 49 2.94 -1.88 6.68
CA GLN A 49 2.98 -0.80 7.68
C GLN A 49 3.74 0.43 7.15
N GLN A 50 4.88 0.21 6.49
CA GLN A 50 5.65 1.28 5.86
C GLN A 50 4.84 1.98 4.76
N ALA A 51 4.15 1.21 3.92
CA ALA A 51 3.32 1.73 2.86
C ALA A 51 2.15 2.56 3.42
N MET A 52 1.49 2.06 4.47
CA MET A 52 0.39 2.76 5.15
C MET A 52 0.86 4.07 5.81
N THR A 53 2.03 4.04 6.45
CA THR A 53 2.63 5.24 7.06
C THR A 53 2.99 6.28 6.00
N ALA A 54 3.55 5.84 4.87
CA ALA A 54 3.84 6.70 3.74
C ALA A 54 2.58 7.32 3.13
N LEU A 55 1.49 6.55 3.02
CA LEU A 55 0.19 7.04 2.56
C LEU A 55 -0.41 8.08 3.50
N ARG A 56 -0.39 7.83 4.83
CA ARG A 56 -0.91 8.78 5.83
C ARG A 56 -0.18 10.11 5.80
N ARG A 57 1.15 10.10 5.69
CA ARG A 57 1.96 11.32 5.58
C ARG A 57 1.72 12.10 4.28
N GLN A 58 1.12 11.46 3.28
CA GLN A 58 0.86 12.06 1.97
C GLN A 58 -0.60 12.48 1.77
N GLN A 59 -1.48 12.23 2.74
CA GLN A 59 -2.78 12.88 2.74
C GLN A 59 -2.57 14.37 3.05
N PRO A 60 -2.95 15.30 2.15
CA PRO A 60 -3.05 16.70 2.51
C PRO A 60 -3.92 16.81 3.76
N SER A 61 -3.48 17.59 4.76
CA SER A 61 -4.31 17.79 5.95
C SER A 61 -5.68 18.28 5.49
N ILE A 62 -6.74 17.74 6.08
CA ILE A 62 -8.11 18.14 5.74
C ILE A 62 -8.29 19.67 5.89
N GLU A 63 -7.49 20.31 6.75
CA GLU A 63 -7.36 21.77 6.85
C GLU A 63 -7.11 22.49 5.52
N GLN A 64 -6.39 21.88 4.57
CA GLN A 64 -6.15 22.46 3.24
C GLN A 64 -7.43 22.59 2.42
N TYR A 65 -8.47 21.82 2.72
CA TYR A 65 -9.79 21.91 2.09
C TYR A 65 -10.77 22.80 2.86
N LEU A 66 -10.48 23.10 4.13
CA LEU A 66 -11.30 23.97 4.98
C LEU A 66 -10.91 25.45 4.87
N THR A 67 -9.74 25.76 4.30
CA THR A 67 -9.23 27.13 4.13
C THR A 67 -9.53 27.69 2.73
N SER A 68 -10.70 27.38 2.16
CA SER A 68 -11.15 27.93 0.86
C SER A 68 -12.55 28.51 0.97
#